data_AF-A0AA88Y0Y2-F1
#
_entry.id   AF-A0AA88Y0Y2-F1
#
_cell.length_a   1.000
_cell.length_b   1.000
_cell.length_c   1.000
_cell.angle_alpha   90.00
_cell.angle_beta   90.00
_cell.angle_gamma   90.00
#
_symmetry.space_group_name_H-M   'P 1'
#
loop_
_entity.id
_entity.type
_entity.pdbx_description
1 polymer ?
#
loop_
_entity_poly.entity_id
_entity_poly.type
_entity_poly.pdbx_seq_one_letter_code
_entity_poly.pdbx_strand_id
1 'polypeptide(L)'
;MYLRDIKFPYCSAEEMATLEKAVSNIYVDMQTNERISYAHRCYNTTRRRACALEQWFDNVISTIIQKDFKDAKKLEKETAKALRQERLRLMKEKLLEAGQNVEDLKEKADDFEDEEEPELMQLADCQITETDQDKQQTLSPGEENVPAPTPVPLRDLAPPPSQETIFGNIEQLKKQHEKESADFDKAQEMNKARMQQGLDEKLAARRNRRNRQSVME
;
A
#
# COMPACT_ATOMS: atom_id res chain seq x y z
N MET A 1 -7.87 -13.54 -5.26
CA MET A 1 -6.49 -14.04 -5.07
C MET A 1 -5.56 -12.85 -5.25
N TYR A 2 -5.01 -12.35 -4.15
CA TYR A 2 -4.48 -10.98 -4.05
C TYR A 2 -3.01 -10.80 -4.46
N LEU A 3 -2.30 -11.86 -4.85
CA LEU A 3 -0.89 -11.80 -5.30
C LEU A 3 -0.72 -12.71 -6.53
N ARG A 4 -1.26 -12.32 -7.69
CA ARG A 4 -1.27 -13.18 -8.90
C ARG A 4 0.10 -13.35 -9.55
N ASP A 5 0.99 -12.36 -9.40
CA ASP A 5 2.24 -12.30 -10.15
C ASP A 5 3.48 -12.67 -9.32
N ILE A 6 3.29 -12.96 -8.04
CA ILE A 6 4.40 -13.32 -7.14
C ILE A 6 4.74 -14.80 -7.29
N LYS A 7 5.99 -15.08 -7.66
CA LYS A 7 6.58 -16.42 -7.60
C LYS A 7 7.34 -16.59 -6.28
N PHE A 8 6.96 -17.60 -5.50
CA PHE A 8 7.62 -17.90 -4.24
C PHE A 8 9.00 -18.55 -4.49
N PRO A 9 10.07 -18.08 -3.83
CA PRO A 9 11.43 -18.60 -4.05
C PRO A 9 11.67 -20.01 -3.50
N TYR A 10 10.89 -20.41 -2.50
CA TYR A 10 11.04 -21.68 -1.79
C TYR A 10 9.70 -22.42 -1.72
N CYS A 11 9.76 -23.75 -1.57
CA CYS A 11 8.57 -24.61 -1.43
C CYS A 11 7.69 -24.58 -2.68
N SER A 12 8.29 -24.79 -3.85
CA SER A 12 7.52 -24.93 -5.09
C SER A 12 6.62 -26.16 -5.07
N ALA A 13 5.59 -26.18 -5.93
CA ALA A 13 4.68 -27.33 -6.04
C ALA A 13 5.44 -28.64 -6.37
N GLU A 14 6.50 -28.56 -7.17
CA GLU A 14 7.34 -29.71 -7.52
C GLU A 14 8.14 -30.25 -6.32
N GLU A 15 8.65 -29.35 -5.49
CA GLU A 15 9.38 -29.72 -4.26
C GLU A 15 8.45 -30.35 -3.23
N MET A 16 7.23 -29.83 -3.11
CA MET A 16 6.22 -30.40 -2.21
C MET A 16 5.75 -31.77 -2.70
N ALA A 17 5.53 -31.94 -4.01
CA ALA A 17 5.21 -33.23 -4.60
C ALA A 17 6.33 -34.26 -4.40
N THR A 18 7.58 -33.82 -4.41
CA THR A 18 8.73 -34.69 -4.14
C THR A 18 8.75 -35.16 -2.69
N LEU A 19 8.44 -34.27 -1.74
CA LEU A 19 8.29 -34.64 -0.32
C LEU A 19 7.12 -35.61 -0.11
N GLU A 20 5.96 -35.32 -0.70
CA GLU A 20 4.77 -36.19 -0.62
C GLU A 20 5.07 -37.59 -1.13
N LYS A 21 5.75 -37.69 -2.28
CA LYS A 21 6.20 -38.97 -2.84
C LYS A 21 7.20 -39.68 -1.92
N ALA A 22 8.15 -38.95 -1.33
CA ALA A 22 9.13 -39.51 -0.42
C ALA A 22 8.47 -40.07 0.86
N VAL A 23 7.49 -39.36 1.42
CA VAL A 23 6.73 -39.79 2.60
C VAL A 23 5.81 -40.97 2.27
N SER A 24 5.10 -40.93 1.15
CA SER A 24 4.24 -42.03 0.68
C SER A 24 5.01 -43.33 0.50
N ASN A 25 6.23 -43.25 -0.05
CA ASN A 25 7.10 -44.41 -0.23
C ASN A 25 7.54 -45.07 1.10
N ILE A 26 7.56 -44.35 2.23
CA ILE A 26 7.83 -44.96 3.55
C ILE A 26 6.74 -45.98 3.88
N TYR A 27 5.48 -45.65 3.60
CA TYR A 27 4.34 -46.51 3.92
C TYR A 27 4.21 -47.71 2.99
N VAL A 28 4.70 -47.59 1.76
CA VAL A 28 4.70 -48.69 0.78
C VAL A 28 5.85 -49.68 1.03
N ASP A 29 7.01 -49.21 1.50
CA ASP A 29 8.20 -50.04 1.75
C ASP A 29 8.90 -49.62 3.04
N MET A 30 8.41 -50.15 4.16
CA MET A 30 8.84 -49.82 5.52
C MET A 30 10.07 -50.62 5.99
N GLN A 31 10.59 -51.56 5.19
CA GLN A 31 11.61 -52.51 5.61
C GLN A 31 13.05 -52.03 5.36
N THR A 32 13.24 -50.97 4.57
CA THR A 32 14.57 -50.44 4.24
C THR A 32 14.86 -49.14 4.99
N ASN A 33 15.83 -49.19 5.93
CA ASN A 33 16.27 -48.03 6.72
C ASN A 33 16.74 -46.84 5.84
N GLU A 34 17.26 -47.13 4.65
CA GLU A 34 17.65 -46.11 3.66
C GLU A 34 16.47 -45.23 3.19
N ARG A 35 15.26 -45.80 3.06
CA ARG A 35 14.06 -45.05 2.64
C ARG A 35 13.57 -44.11 3.72
N ILE A 36 13.57 -44.57 4.96
CA ILE A 36 13.24 -43.75 6.14
C ILE A 36 14.25 -42.59 6.24
N SER A 37 15.55 -42.90 6.11
CA SER A 37 16.63 -41.90 6.12
C SER A 37 16.50 -40.88 4.98
N TYR A 38 16.15 -41.33 3.77
CA TYR A 38 15.94 -40.45 2.61
C TYR A 38 14.76 -39.51 2.83
N ALA A 39 13.61 -40.04 3.26
CA ALA A 39 12.42 -39.23 3.51
C ALA A 39 12.65 -38.24 4.66
N HIS A 40 13.38 -38.63 5.71
CA HIS A 40 13.79 -37.73 6.79
C HIS A 40 14.69 -36.58 6.30
N ARG A 41 15.60 -36.83 5.33
CA ARG A 41 16.41 -35.77 4.69
C ARG A 41 15.55 -34.85 3.84
N CYS A 42 14.63 -35.40 3.04
CA CYS A 42 13.68 -34.61 2.26
C CYS A 42 12.83 -33.71 3.18
N TYR A 43 12.27 -34.27 4.25
CA TYR A 43 11.50 -33.52 5.24
C TYR A 43 12.32 -32.39 5.87
N ASN A 44 13.53 -32.67 6.36
CA ASN A 44 14.38 -31.64 6.97
C ASN A 44 14.78 -30.54 5.98
N THR A 45 15.02 -30.89 4.72
CA THR A 45 15.33 -29.92 3.67
C THR A 45 14.13 -29.03 3.38
N THR A 46 12.94 -29.60 3.22
CA THR A 46 11.71 -28.83 3.01
C THR A 46 11.38 -27.98 4.23
N ARG A 47 11.56 -28.49 5.45
CA ARG A 47 11.38 -27.75 6.70
C ARG A 47 12.29 -26.53 6.77
N ARG A 48 13.59 -26.68 6.48
CA ARG A 48 14.54 -25.55 6.44
C ARG A 48 14.14 -24.51 5.41
N ARG A 49 13.67 -24.94 4.24
CA ARG A 49 13.24 -24.04 3.16
C ARG A 49 11.91 -23.34 3.46
N ALA A 50 11.01 -23.99 4.19
CA ALA A 50 9.78 -23.37 4.70
C ALA A 50 10.10 -22.28 5.72
N CYS A 51 11.01 -22.52 6.66
CA CYS A 51 11.46 -21.48 7.60
C CYS A 51 12.20 -20.32 6.88
N ALA A 52 12.96 -20.62 5.82
CA ALA A 52 13.57 -19.57 5.00
C ALA A 52 12.52 -18.76 4.21
N LEU A 53 11.42 -19.38 3.79
CA LEU A 53 10.30 -18.71 3.15
C LEU A 53 9.58 -17.76 4.11
N GLU A 54 9.36 -18.20 5.35
CA GLU A 54 8.78 -17.39 6.42
C GLU A 54 9.65 -16.15 6.70
N GLN A 55 10.96 -16.34 6.91
CA GLN A 55 11.92 -15.23 7.07
C GLN A 55 11.92 -14.27 5.88
N TRP A 56 11.75 -14.81 4.67
CA TRP A 56 11.67 -13.99 3.46
C TRP A 56 10.38 -13.17 3.43
N PHE A 57 9.24 -13.73 3.83
CA PHE A 57 8.00 -12.97 3.97
C PHE A 57 8.13 -11.85 4.99
N ASP A 58 8.69 -12.13 6.17
CA ASP A 58 8.88 -11.11 7.21
C ASP A 58 9.76 -9.96 6.71
N ASN A 59 10.80 -10.28 5.94
CA ASN A 59 11.67 -9.30 5.32
C ASN A 59 10.90 -8.45 4.29
N VAL A 60 10.15 -9.07 3.37
CA VAL A 60 9.35 -8.36 2.36
C VAL A 60 8.29 -7.47 3.01
N ILE A 61 7.59 -7.97 4.03
CA ILE A 61 6.58 -7.21 4.77
C ILE A 61 7.23 -6.01 5.46
N SER A 62 8.32 -6.22 6.19
CA SER A 62 8.94 -5.17 7.00
C SER A 62 9.65 -4.10 6.15
N THR A 63 10.34 -4.52 5.08
CA THR A 63 11.18 -3.61 4.30
C THR A 63 10.45 -2.90 3.18
N ILE A 64 9.49 -3.57 2.54
CA ILE A 64 8.78 -3.03 1.38
C ILE A 64 7.38 -2.59 1.78
N ILE A 65 6.55 -3.52 2.28
CA ILE A 65 5.11 -3.24 2.48
C ILE A 65 4.88 -2.22 3.60
N GLN A 66 5.50 -2.41 4.77
CA GLN A 66 5.33 -1.49 5.90
C GLN A 66 5.92 -0.12 5.61
N LYS A 67 7.01 -0.04 4.86
CA LYS A 67 7.61 1.22 4.46
C LYS A 67 6.69 1.97 3.49
N ASP A 68 6.21 1.30 2.45
CA ASP A 68 5.30 1.89 1.47
C ASP A 68 3.97 2.31 2.13
N PHE A 69 3.46 1.55 3.10
CA PHE A 69 2.28 1.93 3.88
C PHE A 69 2.51 3.20 4.71
N LYS A 70 3.66 3.33 5.38
CA LYS A 70 4.02 4.53 6.15
C LYS A 70 4.18 5.74 5.24
N ASP A 71 4.82 5.57 4.09
CA ASP A 71 5.02 6.64 3.12
C ASP A 71 3.69 7.10 2.51
N ALA A 72 2.78 6.16 2.19
CA ALA A 72 1.43 6.47 1.71
C ALA A 72 0.59 7.22 2.77
N LYS A 73 0.63 6.77 4.04
CA LYS A 73 -0.08 7.43 5.15
C LYS A 73 0.45 8.84 5.40
N LYS A 74 1.77 9.03 5.29
CA LYS A 74 2.38 10.36 5.38
C LYS A 74 1.92 11.28 4.25
N LEU A 75 1.92 10.78 3.02
CA LEU A 75 1.45 11.52 1.85
C LEU A 75 -0.04 11.90 1.97
N GLU A 76 -0.88 11.00 2.49
CA GLU A 76 -2.29 11.29 2.78
C GLU A 76 -2.42 12.43 3.80
N LYS A 77 -1.69 12.38 4.92
CA LYS A 77 -1.73 13.43 5.94
C LYS A 77 -1.29 14.79 5.38
N GLU A 78 -0.22 14.81 4.59
CA GLU A 78 0.31 16.03 3.97
C GLU A 78 -0.66 16.62 2.93
N THR A 79 -1.19 15.78 2.03
CA THR A 79 -2.17 16.21 1.02
C THR A 79 -3.50 16.66 1.64
N ALA A 80 -3.96 16.00 2.70
CA ALA A 80 -5.12 16.43 3.47
C ALA A 80 -4.90 17.79 4.14
N LYS A 81 -3.72 18.03 4.73
CA LYS A 81 -3.34 19.33 5.31
C LYS A 81 -3.29 20.42 4.22
N ALA A 82 -2.66 20.15 3.09
CA ALA A 82 -2.59 21.08 1.96
C ALA A 82 -3.99 21.41 1.41
N LEU A 83 -4.86 20.41 1.25
CA LEU A 83 -6.23 20.62 0.79
C LEU A 83 -7.06 21.45 1.78
N ARG A 84 -6.90 21.23 3.09
CA ARG A 84 -7.55 22.06 4.12
C ARG A 84 -7.06 23.50 4.06
N GLN A 85 -5.75 23.72 3.90
CA GLN A 85 -5.17 25.06 3.75
C GLN A 85 -5.71 25.77 2.49
N GLU A 86 -5.77 25.09 1.35
CA GLU A 86 -6.34 25.64 0.12
C GLU A 86 -7.84 25.92 0.24
N ARG A 87 -8.62 25.02 0.85
CA ARG A 87 -10.06 25.27 1.14
C ARG A 87 -10.24 26.50 2.00
N LEU A 88 -9.43 26.65 3.05
CA LEU A 88 -9.48 27.80 3.94
C LEU A 88 -9.08 29.09 3.20
N ARG A 89 -8.06 29.04 2.34
CA ARG A 89 -7.63 30.15 1.48
C ARG A 89 -8.75 30.62 0.56
N LEU A 90 -9.38 29.69 -0.17
CA LEU A 90 -10.50 29.98 -1.08
C LEU A 90 -11.72 30.52 -0.32
N MET A 91 -12.01 29.99 0.86
CA MET A 91 -13.11 30.48 1.69
C MET A 91 -12.88 31.92 2.16
N LYS A 92 -11.63 32.27 2.54
CA LYS A 92 -11.25 33.64 2.89
C LYS A 92 -11.39 34.59 1.71
N GLU A 93 -10.93 34.19 0.53
CA GLU A 93 -11.06 34.99 -0.71
C GLU A 93 -12.54 35.23 -1.06
N LYS A 94 -13.38 34.20 -0.97
CA LYS A 94 -14.83 34.31 -1.21
C LYS A 94 -15.55 35.18 -0.19
N LEU A 95 -15.16 35.13 1.09
CA LEU A 95 -15.73 35.97 2.15
C LEU A 95 -15.32 37.45 1.99
N LEU A 96 -14.08 37.69 1.55
CA LEU A 96 -13.60 39.03 1.22
C LEU A 96 -14.37 39.62 0.02
N GLU A 97 -14.58 38.83 -1.05
CA GLU A 97 -15.42 39.21 -2.18
C GLU A 97 -16.88 39.52 -1.76
N ALA A 98 -17.38 38.86 -0.72
CA ALA A 98 -18.72 39.07 -0.17
C ALA A 98 -18.80 40.25 0.83
N GLY A 99 -17.69 40.91 1.15
CA GLY A 99 -17.65 42.09 2.04
C GLY A 99 -17.75 41.78 3.54
N GLN A 100 -17.53 40.52 3.96
CA GLN A 100 -17.47 40.14 5.38
C GLN A 100 -16.02 40.11 5.88
N ASN A 101 -15.78 40.61 7.11
CA ASN A 101 -14.44 40.69 7.70
C ASN A 101 -13.96 39.30 8.19
N VAL A 102 -12.71 38.94 7.89
CA VAL A 102 -12.23 37.54 7.82
C VAL A 102 -11.16 37.22 8.90
N GLU A 103 -10.94 38.11 9.88
CA GLU A 103 -9.79 37.99 10.81
C GLU A 103 -9.83 36.73 11.70
N ASP A 104 -11.01 36.18 11.99
CA ASP A 104 -11.16 35.06 12.95
C ASP A 104 -10.90 33.65 12.39
N LEU A 105 -10.63 33.50 11.09
CA LEU A 105 -10.46 32.17 10.47
C LEU A 105 -9.04 31.59 10.58
N LYS A 106 -8.08 32.33 11.16
CA LYS A 106 -6.67 31.92 11.21
C LYS A 106 -6.31 31.09 12.45
N GLU A 107 -6.97 31.31 13.60
CA GLU A 107 -6.59 30.68 14.87
C GLU A 107 -7.14 29.27 15.07
N LYS A 108 -8.25 28.89 14.44
CA LYS A 108 -8.85 27.53 14.62
C LYS A 108 -8.23 26.42 13.77
N ALA A 109 -7.26 26.73 12.91
CA ALA A 109 -6.70 25.75 11.98
C ALA A 109 -5.44 25.04 12.50
N ASP A 110 -4.66 25.69 13.39
CA ASP A 110 -3.46 25.09 14.01
C ASP A 110 -3.79 24.30 15.29
N ASP A 111 -4.90 24.63 15.98
CA ASP A 111 -5.26 24.05 17.28
C ASP A 111 -6.03 22.70 17.20
N PHE A 112 -6.17 22.13 16.00
CA PHE A 112 -6.74 20.78 15.78
C PHE A 112 -5.67 19.75 15.39
N GLU A 113 -4.39 20.10 15.52
CA GLU A 113 -3.29 19.14 15.48
C GLU A 113 -3.11 18.60 16.91
N ASP A 114 -3.61 17.37 17.16
CA ASP A 114 -3.14 16.39 18.17
C ASP A 114 -4.24 15.56 18.88
N GLU A 115 -5.50 15.61 18.46
CA GLU A 115 -6.40 14.47 18.71
C GLU A 115 -6.29 13.48 17.55
N GLU A 116 -5.14 12.80 17.48
CA GLU A 116 -5.11 11.49 16.85
C GLU A 116 -6.16 10.63 17.55
N GLU A 117 -7.16 10.16 16.79
CA GLU A 117 -8.03 9.06 17.20
C GLU A 117 -7.19 7.97 17.89
N PRO A 118 -7.27 7.82 19.22
CA PRO A 118 -6.47 6.84 19.94
C PRO A 118 -6.96 5.40 19.71
N GLU A 119 -8.03 5.20 18.93
CA GLU A 119 -8.64 3.88 18.72
C GLU A 119 -7.88 3.00 17.73
N LEU A 120 -7.18 3.56 16.74
CA LEU A 120 -6.53 2.71 15.71
C LEU A 120 -5.12 2.24 16.11
N MET A 121 -4.46 2.93 17.05
CA MET A 121 -3.14 2.51 17.56
C MET A 121 -3.26 1.35 18.56
N GLN A 122 -4.40 1.23 19.26
CA GLN A 122 -4.68 0.12 20.18
C GLN A 122 -4.87 -1.23 19.48
N LEU A 123 -5.21 -1.25 18.19
CA LEU A 123 -5.35 -2.50 17.42
C LEU A 123 -4.01 -3.05 16.91
N ALA A 124 -2.96 -2.22 16.85
CA ALA A 124 -1.61 -2.66 16.50
C ALA A 124 -0.85 -3.23 17.71
N ASP A 125 -1.21 -2.80 18.92
CA ASP A 125 -0.64 -3.27 20.19
C ASP A 125 -1.44 -4.42 20.84
N CYS A 126 -2.48 -4.94 20.17
CA CYS A 126 -3.00 -6.28 20.42
C CYS A 126 -2.01 -7.33 19.89
N GLN A 127 -0.89 -7.45 20.61
CA GLN A 127 -0.23 -8.70 20.98
C GLN A 127 -0.97 -9.93 20.40
N ILE A 128 -0.47 -10.66 19.39
CA ILE A 128 0.78 -11.44 19.42
C ILE A 128 1.35 -11.52 20.84
N THR A 129 0.56 -12.08 21.76
CA THR A 129 1.12 -12.68 22.95
C THR A 129 1.83 -13.94 22.48
N GLU A 130 3.15 -13.92 22.56
CA GLU A 130 3.95 -15.13 22.66
C GLU A 130 3.45 -15.91 23.89
N THR A 131 2.45 -16.79 23.71
CA THR A 131 2.17 -17.86 24.68
C THR A 131 3.09 -19.02 24.38
N ASP A 132 4.35 -18.82 24.73
CA ASP A 132 5.34 -19.88 24.88
C ASP A 132 5.32 -20.33 26.35
N GLN A 133 4.33 -21.18 26.68
CA GLN A 133 4.36 -22.06 27.85
C GLN A 133 3.13 -22.96 27.81
N ASP A 134 3.22 -24.09 27.09
CA ASP A 134 2.67 -25.32 27.64
C ASP A 134 3.53 -26.52 27.24
N LYS A 135 4.19 -27.05 28.27
CA LYS A 135 4.95 -28.29 28.22
C LYS A 135 3.96 -29.46 28.21
N GLN A 136 4.14 -30.32 27.20
CA GLN A 136 4.12 -31.78 27.29
C GLN A 136 2.81 -32.46 27.69
N GLN A 137 2.21 -33.15 26.73
CA GLN A 137 2.01 -34.61 26.83
C GLN A 137 1.80 -35.23 25.45
N THR A 138 2.88 -35.65 24.80
CA THR A 138 2.84 -36.66 23.74
C THR A 138 3.69 -37.84 24.20
N LEU A 139 3.02 -38.96 24.46
CA LEU A 139 3.63 -40.23 24.82
C LEU A 139 4.21 -40.85 23.53
N SER A 140 5.50 -40.69 23.31
CA SER A 140 6.26 -41.48 22.33
C SER A 140 7.72 -41.58 22.77
N PRO A 141 8.27 -42.78 23.03
CA PRO A 141 9.65 -42.94 23.44
C PRO A 141 10.57 -42.96 22.20
N GLY A 142 11.35 -41.90 22.02
CA GLY A 142 12.54 -41.90 21.17
C GLY A 142 12.56 -40.85 20.05
N GLU A 143 12.51 -39.56 20.37
CA GLU A 143 12.90 -38.52 19.42
C GLU A 143 14.25 -37.93 19.84
N GLU A 144 15.29 -38.21 19.04
CA GLU A 144 16.48 -37.38 19.01
C GLU A 144 16.04 -35.94 18.72
N ASN A 145 16.37 -35.04 19.65
CA ASN A 145 16.07 -33.62 19.61
C ASN A 145 16.65 -33.00 18.34
N VAL A 146 15.86 -32.91 17.25
CA VAL A 146 16.29 -32.28 16.01
C VAL A 146 16.31 -30.77 16.27
N PRO A 147 17.48 -30.10 16.26
CA PRO A 147 17.53 -28.68 16.57
C PRO A 147 16.63 -27.89 15.61
N ALA A 148 15.95 -26.89 16.16
CA ALA A 148 15.24 -25.88 15.37
C ALA A 148 16.17 -25.38 14.26
N PRO A 149 15.67 -25.22 13.03
CA PRO A 149 16.51 -24.83 11.92
C PRO A 149 17.04 -23.43 12.21
N THR A 150 18.36 -23.31 12.36
CA THR A 150 19.02 -22.05 12.63
C THR A 150 18.63 -21.04 11.54
N PRO A 151 18.27 -19.80 11.90
CA PRO A 151 17.85 -18.80 10.91
C PRO A 151 18.88 -18.65 9.81
N VAL A 152 18.42 -18.60 8.56
CA VAL A 152 19.31 -18.45 7.42
C VAL A 152 19.83 -17.01 7.44
N PRO A 153 21.14 -16.76 7.30
CA PRO A 153 21.67 -15.40 7.23
C PRO A 153 20.99 -14.63 6.10
N LEU A 154 20.64 -13.35 6.32
CA LEU A 154 19.91 -12.53 5.34
C LEU A 154 20.58 -12.44 3.95
N ARG A 155 21.88 -12.74 3.85
CA ARG A 155 22.65 -12.77 2.60
C ARG A 155 22.38 -14.01 1.73
N ASP A 156 21.97 -15.10 2.37
CA ASP A 156 21.67 -16.39 1.71
C ASP A 156 20.16 -16.54 1.43
N LEU A 157 19.37 -15.56 1.86
CA LEU A 157 17.95 -15.46 1.55
C LEU A 157 17.77 -14.98 0.11
N ALA A 158 16.76 -15.50 -0.57
CA ALA A 158 16.41 -15.05 -1.91
C ALA A 158 16.18 -13.53 -1.90
N PRO A 159 16.57 -12.81 -2.96
CA PRO A 159 16.34 -11.38 -3.05
C PRO A 159 14.84 -11.08 -2.91
N PRO A 160 14.47 -9.95 -2.28
CA PRO A 160 13.08 -9.55 -2.19
C PRO A 160 12.51 -9.31 -3.60
N PRO A 161 11.20 -9.53 -3.81
CA PRO A 161 10.58 -9.29 -5.11
C PRO A 161 10.59 -7.79 -5.43
N SER A 162 10.60 -7.46 -6.71
CA SER A 162 10.52 -6.07 -7.15
C SER A 162 9.18 -5.45 -6.76
N GLN A 163 9.15 -4.13 -6.54
CA GLN A 163 7.89 -3.40 -6.24
C GLN A 163 6.85 -3.59 -7.35
N GLU A 164 7.24 -3.69 -8.63
CA GLU A 164 6.31 -4.00 -9.73
C GLU A 164 5.67 -5.38 -9.60
N THR A 165 6.39 -6.38 -9.07
CA THR A 165 5.84 -7.72 -8.86
C THR A 165 4.87 -7.77 -7.67
N ILE A 166 5.09 -6.92 -6.67
CA ILE A 166 4.26 -6.86 -5.45
C ILE A 166 3.01 -6.02 -5.69
N PHE A 167 3.16 -4.86 -6.33
CA PHE A 167 2.10 -3.86 -6.47
C PHE A 167 1.52 -3.76 -7.88
N GLY A 168 2.11 -4.45 -8.86
CA GLY A 168 1.73 -4.37 -10.27
C GLY A 168 2.14 -3.04 -10.91
N ASN A 169 1.45 -2.68 -11.99
CA ASN A 169 1.77 -1.50 -12.80
C ASN A 169 1.18 -0.20 -12.22
N ILE A 170 1.39 0.08 -10.92
CA ILE A 170 0.92 1.31 -10.27
C ILE A 170 1.45 2.56 -10.96
N GLU A 171 2.68 2.53 -11.47
CA GLU A 171 3.26 3.68 -12.19
C GLU A 171 2.51 3.99 -13.49
N GLN A 172 2.07 2.97 -14.22
CA GLN A 172 1.28 3.17 -15.44
C GLN A 172 -0.07 3.80 -15.11
N LEU A 173 -0.70 3.37 -14.01
CA LEU A 173 -1.97 3.93 -13.55
C LEU A 173 -1.81 5.40 -13.10
N LYS A 174 -0.74 5.71 -12.35
CA LYS A 174 -0.41 7.10 -11.97
C LYS A 174 -0.21 7.99 -13.20
N LYS A 175 0.54 7.52 -14.19
CA LYS A 175 0.80 8.25 -15.43
C LYS A 175 -0.47 8.47 -16.26
N GLN A 176 -1.37 7.49 -16.27
CA GLN A 176 -2.67 7.64 -16.92
C GLN A 176 -3.51 8.71 -16.22
N HIS A 177 -3.58 8.68 -14.88
CA HIS A 177 -4.34 9.66 -14.10
C HIS A 177 -3.78 11.09 -14.25
N GLU A 178 -2.46 11.24 -14.30
CA GLU A 178 -1.80 12.54 -14.56
C GLU A 178 -2.21 13.10 -15.92
N LYS A 179 -2.23 12.26 -16.96
CA LYS A 179 -2.67 12.66 -18.28
C LYS A 179 -4.15 13.07 -18.30
N GLU A 180 -5.01 12.28 -17.67
CA GLU A 180 -6.45 12.57 -17.57
C GLU A 180 -6.71 13.88 -16.81
N SER A 181 -5.97 14.14 -15.74
CA SER A 181 -6.06 15.40 -14.97
C SER A 181 -5.65 16.61 -15.82
N ALA A 182 -4.54 16.50 -16.56
CA ALA A 182 -4.09 17.58 -17.44
C ALA A 182 -5.07 17.88 -18.58
N ASP A 183 -5.72 16.84 -19.13
CA ASP A 183 -6.74 16.99 -20.17
C ASP A 183 -8.03 17.61 -19.59
N PHE A 184 -8.39 17.27 -18.35
CA PHE A 184 -9.50 17.90 -17.63
C PHE A 184 -9.27 19.41 -17.42
N ASP A 185 -8.09 19.80 -16.93
CA ASP A 185 -7.76 21.21 -16.68
C ASP A 185 -7.81 22.04 -17.97
N LYS A 186 -7.25 21.53 -19.07
CA LYS A 186 -7.33 22.17 -20.40
C LYS A 186 -8.78 22.35 -20.85
N ALA A 187 -9.62 21.33 -20.65
CA ALA A 187 -11.03 21.42 -21.01
C ALA A 187 -11.76 22.48 -20.16
N GLN A 188 -11.45 22.57 -18.87
CA GLN A 188 -12.01 23.58 -17.98
C GLN A 188 -11.57 25.00 -18.38
N GLU A 189 -10.30 25.20 -18.72
CA GLU A 189 -9.76 26.49 -19.16
C GLU A 189 -10.38 26.93 -20.50
N MET A 190 -10.49 26.03 -21.48
CA MET A 190 -11.18 26.32 -22.74
C MET A 190 -12.65 26.69 -22.54
N ASN A 191 -13.36 26.01 -21.63
CA ASN A 191 -14.75 26.34 -21.31
C ASN A 191 -14.85 27.72 -20.63
N LYS A 192 -13.94 28.05 -19.71
CA LYS A 192 -13.87 29.37 -19.07
C LYS A 192 -13.60 30.47 -20.11
N ALA A 193 -12.65 30.25 -21.01
CA ALA A 193 -12.32 31.19 -22.08
C ALA A 193 -13.51 31.42 -23.04
N ARG A 194 -14.23 30.35 -23.41
CA ARG A 194 -15.46 30.47 -24.23
C ARG A 194 -16.55 31.26 -23.52
N MET A 195 -16.75 31.03 -22.23
CA MET A 195 -17.74 31.77 -21.44
C MET A 195 -17.37 33.26 -21.34
N GLN A 196 -16.09 33.57 -21.15
CA GLN A 196 -15.56 34.93 -21.09
C GLN A 196 -15.73 35.66 -22.44
N GLN A 197 -15.35 35.02 -23.55
CA GLN A 197 -15.55 35.57 -24.90
C GLN A 197 -17.02 35.88 -25.17
N GLY A 198 -17.94 34.98 -24.81
CA GLY A 198 -19.37 35.21 -24.96
C GLY A 198 -19.92 36.35 -24.09
N LEU A 199 -19.29 36.65 -22.95
CA LEU A 199 -19.62 37.81 -22.12
C LEU A 199 -19.09 39.10 -22.73
N ASP A 200 -17.84 39.09 -23.18
CA ASP A 200 -17.16 40.25 -23.77
C ASP A 200 -17.85 40.70 -25.07
N GLU A 201 -18.26 39.76 -25.92
CA GLU A 201 -19.05 40.05 -27.12
C GLU A 201 -20.39 40.74 -26.79
N LYS A 202 -21.10 40.26 -25.75
CA LYS A 202 -22.36 40.89 -25.29
C LYS A 202 -22.12 42.31 -24.75
N LEU A 203 -21.03 42.52 -24.02
CA LEU A 203 -20.65 43.84 -23.52
C LEU A 203 -20.25 44.79 -24.66
N ALA A 204 -19.48 44.32 -25.63
CA ALA A 204 -19.09 45.09 -26.82
C ALA A 204 -20.31 45.49 -27.66
N ALA A 205 -21.26 44.57 -27.88
CA ALA A 205 -22.51 44.86 -28.59
C ALA A 205 -23.35 45.94 -27.86
N ARG A 206 -23.40 45.90 -26.53
CA ARG A 206 -24.07 46.94 -25.72
C ARG A 206 -23.36 48.30 -25.83
N ARG A 207 -22.03 48.33 -25.75
CA ARG A 207 -21.24 49.57 -25.94
C ARG A 207 -21.48 50.16 -27.32
N ASN A 208 -21.47 49.34 -28.36
CA ASN A 208 -21.78 49.79 -29.74
C ASN A 208 -23.21 50.33 -29.88
N ARG A 209 -24.22 49.72 -29.23
CA ARG A 209 -25.59 50.25 -29.22
C ARG A 209 -25.66 51.62 -28.53
N ARG A 210 -25.03 51.77 -27.36
CA ARG A 210 -25.03 53.03 -26.62
C ARG A 210 -24.34 54.14 -27.41
N ASN A 211 -23.17 53.86 -28.00
CA ASN A 211 -22.46 54.83 -28.84
C ASN A 211 -23.28 55.23 -30.08
N ARG A 212 -24.08 54.33 -30.65
CA ARG A 212 -24.99 54.69 -31.76
C ARG A 212 -26.13 55.59 -31.33
N GLN A 213 -26.66 55.38 -30.12
CA GLN A 213 -27.71 56.24 -29.56
C GLN A 213 -27.18 57.63 -29.20
N SER A 214 -25.97 57.74 -28.63
CA SER A 214 -25.35 59.03 -28.28
C SER A 214 -24.86 59.85 -29.47
N VAL A 215 -24.82 59.28 -30.68
CA VAL A 215 -24.43 59.97 -31.93
C VAL A 215 -25.68 60.42 -32.71
N MET A 216 -26.88 59.98 -32.31
CA MET A 216 -28.16 60.39 -32.92
C MET A 216 -28.90 61.48 -32.14
N GLU A 217 -28.41 61.87 -30.95
CA GLU A 217 -28.77 63.12 -30.25
C GLU A 217 -27.80 64.24 -30.63
#